data_AF-A0A9E4Y5I4-F1
#
_entry.id   AF-A0A9E4Y5I4-F1
#
_cell.length_a   1.000
_cell.length_b   1.000
_cell.length_c   1.000
_cell.angle_alpha   90.00
_cell.angle_beta   90.00
_cell.angle_gamma   90.00
#
_symmetry.space_group_name_H-M   'P 1'
#
loop_
_entity.id
_entity.type
_entity.pdbx_description
1 polymer ?
#
loop_
_entity_poly.entity_id
_entity_poly.type
_entity_poly.pdbx_seq_one_letter_code
_entity_poly.pdbx_strand_id
1 'polypeptide(L)'
;MRSGSVFVGRYRELTLLREGLGQLAHGSPMITSVVGEAGIGKTALVSQAIDSAAGLGIRVARSSAVEGGGSPAYWLWKDVLRQLSIGDQIDFD
;
A
#
# COMPACT_ATOMS: atom_id res chain seq x y z
N MET A 1 -2.46 -11.90 -18.28
CA MET A 1 -1.95 -13.13 -17.64
C MET A 1 -0.89 -12.71 -16.60
N ARG A 2 -1.27 -12.58 -15.32
CA ARG A 2 -0.26 -12.36 -14.27
C ARG A 2 0.44 -13.70 -14.07
N SER A 3 1.69 -13.81 -14.47
CA SER A 3 2.50 -14.98 -14.14
C SER A 3 2.56 -15.05 -12.61
N GLY A 4 2.01 -16.11 -12.02
CA GLY A 4 2.00 -16.32 -10.58
C GLY A 4 3.41 -16.61 -10.10
N SER A 5 4.25 -15.59 -9.98
CA SER A 5 5.58 -15.72 -9.39
C SER A 5 5.43 -16.00 -7.90
N VAL A 6 5.99 -17.11 -7.44
CA VAL A 6 6.09 -17.41 -6.00
C VAL A 6 6.92 -16.32 -5.33
N PHE A 7 6.40 -15.73 -4.25
CA PHE A 7 7.16 -14.80 -3.42
C PHE A 7 8.11 -15.59 -2.51
N VAL A 8 9.42 -15.40 -2.67
CA VAL A 8 10.46 -16.17 -1.96
C VAL A 8 11.37 -15.24 -1.16
N GLY A 9 11.73 -15.66 0.05
CA GLY A 9 12.57 -14.87 0.96
C GLY A 9 11.82 -13.70 1.60
N ARG A 10 12.58 -12.74 2.17
CA ARG A 10 12.04 -11.53 2.82
C ARG A 10 11.08 -11.80 3.99
N TYR A 11 11.19 -12.96 4.63
CA TYR A 11 10.33 -13.34 5.75
C TYR A 11 10.38 -12.31 6.88
N ARG A 12 11.57 -11.82 7.21
CA ARG A 12 11.76 -10.83 8.26
C ARG A 12 11.00 -9.53 7.96
N GLU A 13 11.17 -8.98 6.76
CA GLU A 13 10.52 -7.74 6.35
C GLU A 13 9.01 -7.90 6.24
N LEU A 14 8.55 -9.05 5.74
CA LEU A 14 7.12 -9.36 5.65
C LEU A 14 6.49 -9.49 7.04
N THR A 15 7.18 -10.11 7.99
CA THR A 15 6.75 -10.20 9.38
C THR A 15 6.60 -8.81 10.00
N LEU A 16 7.58 -7.92 9.83
CA LEU A 16 7.51 -6.54 10.35
C LEU A 16 6.30 -5.77 9.79
N LEU A 17 6.02 -5.89 8.49
CA LEU A 17 4.85 -5.26 7.89
C LEU A 17 3.53 -5.84 8.43
N ARG A 18 3.47 -7.16 8.65
CA ARG A 18 2.28 -7.84 9.18
C ARG A 18 2.03 -7.52 10.64
N GLU A 19 3.07 -7.44 11.46
CA GLU A 19 2.97 -6.97 12.85
C GLU A 19 2.36 -5.57 12.87
N GLY A 20 2.78 -4.71 11.95
CA GLY A 20 2.20 -3.37 11.86
C GLY A 20 0.75 -3.33 11.42
N LEU A 21 0.32 -4.21 10.51
CA LEU A 21 -1.09 -4.39 10.20
C LEU A 21 -1.88 -4.89 11.41
N GLY A 22 -1.29 -5.77 12.23
CA GLY A 22 -1.88 -6.20 13.50
C GLY A 22 -2.11 -5.02 14.46
N GLN A 23 -1.10 -4.17 14.65
CA GLN A 23 -1.25 -2.94 15.47
C GLN A 23 -2.34 -2.01 14.94
N LEU A 24 -2.41 -1.85 13.61
CA LEU A 24 -3.47 -1.07 12.96
C LEU A 24 -4.87 -1.65 13.22
N ALA A 25 -5.02 -2.97 13.16
CA ALA A 25 -6.29 -3.64 13.47
C ALA A 25 -6.75 -3.41 14.92
N HIS A 26 -5.80 -3.16 15.84
CA HIS A 26 -6.07 -2.77 17.23
C HIS A 26 -6.25 -1.26 17.44
N GLY A 27 -6.33 -0.47 16.36
CA GLY A 27 -6.58 0.97 16.41
C GLY A 27 -5.34 1.83 16.64
N SER A 28 -4.13 1.26 16.55
CA SER A 28 -2.88 2.01 16.65
C SER A 28 -2.38 2.43 15.26
N PRO A 29 -2.46 3.71 14.88
CA PRO A 29 -2.03 4.17 13.56
C PRO A 29 -0.51 4.10 13.44
N MET A 30 -0.01 3.70 12.26
CA MET A 30 1.42 3.57 12.01
C MET A 30 1.82 4.06 10.62
N ILE A 31 3.07 4.51 10.50
CA ILE A 31 3.71 4.85 9.23
C ILE A 31 4.91 3.93 9.06
N THR A 32 5.06 3.34 7.87
CA THR A 32 6.20 2.48 7.54
C THR A 32 6.72 2.82 6.15
N SER A 33 8.05 2.83 6.01
CA SER A 33 8.72 3.07 4.73
C SER A 33 9.48 1.82 4.29
N VAL A 34 9.32 1.44 3.03
CA VAL A 34 10.05 0.32 2.41
C VAL A 34 11.04 0.89 1.40
N VAL A 35 12.32 0.85 1.75
CA VAL A 35 13.41 1.45 0.96
C VAL A 35 14.38 0.36 0.51
N GLY A 36 14.99 0.54 -0.66
CA GLY A 36 15.93 -0.41 -1.24
C GLY A 36 16.14 -0.17 -2.73
N GLU A 37 17.05 -0.92 -3.33
CA GLU A 37 17.46 -0.78 -4.72
C GLU A 37 16.30 -0.94 -5.72
N ALA A 38 16.46 -0.37 -6.92
CA ALA A 38 15.51 -0.58 -8.02
C ALA A 38 15.44 -2.08 -8.35
N GLY A 39 14.24 -2.61 -8.61
CA GLY A 39 14.06 -4.02 -8.94
C GLY A 39 14.15 -5.01 -7.76
N ILE A 40 14.54 -4.59 -6.54
CA ILE A 40 14.71 -5.50 -5.39
C ILE A 40 13.41 -6.12 -4.83
N GLY A 41 12.26 -5.83 -5.43
CA GLY A 41 10.97 -6.42 -5.05
C GLY A 41 10.18 -5.67 -3.98
N LYS A 42 10.45 -4.37 -3.72
CA LYS A 42 9.70 -3.54 -2.75
C LYS A 42 8.18 -3.58 -2.99
N THR A 43 7.76 -3.42 -4.24
CA THR A 43 6.35 -3.48 -4.66
C THR A 43 5.74 -4.85 -4.40
N ALA A 44 6.50 -5.93 -4.61
CA ALA A 44 6.04 -7.29 -4.33
C ALA A 44 5.89 -7.54 -2.82
N LEU A 45 6.86 -7.11 -2.01
CA LEU A 45 6.82 -7.20 -0.56
C LEU A 45 5.59 -6.50 0.03
N VAL A 46 5.33 -5.24 -0.39
CA VAL A 46 4.17 -4.47 0.09
C VAL A 46 2.85 -5.15 -0.34
N SER A 47 2.80 -5.67 -1.57
CA SER A 47 1.59 -6.38 -2.06
C SER A 47 1.33 -7.63 -1.22
N GLN A 48 2.38 -8.41 -0.92
CA GLN A 48 2.27 -9.62 -0.13
C GLN A 48 1.82 -9.38 1.32
N ALA A 49 2.20 -8.24 1.91
CA ALA A 49 1.72 -7.82 3.22
C ALA A 49 0.24 -7.39 3.16
N ILE A 50 -0.14 -6.63 2.14
CA ILE A 50 -1.51 -6.18 1.90
C ILE A 50 -2.48 -7.36 1.69
N ASP A 51 -2.03 -8.45 1.05
CA ASP A 51 -2.86 -9.64 0.87
C ASP A 51 -3.38 -10.23 2.21
N SER A 52 -2.63 -10.03 3.31
CA SER A 52 -3.10 -10.42 4.65
C SER A 52 -4.04 -9.43 5.33
N ALA A 53 -4.18 -8.21 4.82
CA ALA A 53 -4.98 -7.15 5.45
C ALA A 53 -6.48 -7.46 5.47
N ALA A 54 -7.00 -8.11 4.42
CA ALA A 54 -8.42 -8.47 4.33
C ALA A 54 -8.86 -9.41 5.47
N GLY A 55 -8.00 -10.38 5.84
CA GLY A 55 -8.25 -11.28 6.98
C GLY A 55 -8.25 -10.58 8.34
N LEU A 56 -7.73 -9.36 8.41
CA LEU A 56 -7.71 -8.51 9.61
C LEU A 56 -8.85 -7.47 9.61
N GLY A 57 -9.76 -7.51 8.63
CA GLY A 57 -10.83 -6.52 8.50
C GLY A 57 -10.35 -5.12 8.08
N ILE A 58 -9.11 -5.00 7.58
CA ILE A 58 -8.51 -3.73 7.19
C ILE A 58 -8.88 -3.43 5.73
N ARG A 59 -9.50 -2.27 5.50
CA ARG A 59 -9.69 -1.74 4.13
C ARG A 59 -8.36 -1.20 3.61
N VAL A 60 -8.02 -1.52 2.36
CA VAL A 60 -6.78 -1.09 1.72
C VAL A 60 -7.09 -0.23 0.50
N ALA A 61 -6.38 0.89 0.39
CA ALA A 61 -6.28 1.70 -0.82
C ALA A 61 -4.82 1.88 -1.19
N ARG A 62 -4.52 1.93 -2.48
CA ARG A 62 -3.16 2.05 -2.99
C ARG A 62 -3.12 3.03 -4.14
N SER A 63 -2.20 3.98 -4.06
CA SER A 63 -1.85 4.87 -5.18
C SER A 63 -0.37 4.80 -5.50
N SER A 64 -0.01 5.25 -6.70
CA SER A 64 1.36 5.33 -7.18
C SER A 64 1.54 6.60 -8.00
N ALA A 65 2.69 7.25 -7.85
CA ALA A 65 3.06 8.37 -8.69
C ALA A 65 3.43 7.85 -10.08
N VAL A 66 2.91 8.48 -11.13
CA VAL A 66 3.33 8.18 -12.51
C VAL A 66 4.60 8.98 -12.79
N GLU A 67 5.65 8.29 -13.26
CA GLU A 67 6.87 8.95 -13.72
C GLU A 67 6.58 9.77 -14.99
N GLY A 68 7.07 11.01 -15.06
CA GLY A 68 7.01 11.84 -16.28
C GLY A 68 6.32 13.19 -16.15
N GLY A 69 5.72 13.52 -15.00
CA GLY A 69 5.01 14.79 -14.81
C GLY A 69 3.67 14.82 -15.55
N GLY A 70 2.63 15.34 -14.91
CA GLY A 70 1.26 15.32 -15.46
C GLY A 70 0.23 14.64 -14.55
N SER A 71 0.64 14.15 -13.38
CA SER A 71 -0.31 13.86 -12.31
C SER A 71 -0.87 15.17 -11.76
N PRO A 72 -2.20 15.32 -11.61
CA PRO A 72 -2.79 16.48 -10.97
C PRO A 72 -2.24 16.74 -9.57
N ALA A 73 -2.38 17.98 -9.08
CA ALA A 73 -2.06 18.32 -7.69
C ALA A 73 -2.74 17.32 -6.74
N TYR A 74 -1.96 16.82 -5.77
CA TYR A 74 -2.41 15.85 -4.78
C TYR A 74 -2.99 14.54 -5.33
N TRP A 75 -2.64 14.13 -6.57
CA TRP A 75 -3.15 12.92 -7.22
C TRP A 75 -3.13 11.66 -6.33
N LEU A 76 -2.04 11.42 -5.61
CA LEU A 76 -1.92 10.26 -4.72
C LEU A 76 -3.04 10.21 -3.68
N TRP A 77 -3.41 11.37 -3.12
CA TRP A 77 -4.47 11.49 -2.15
C TRP A 77 -5.85 11.43 -2.79
N LYS A 78 -6.05 12.10 -3.94
CA LYS A 78 -7.29 12.02 -4.74
C LYS A 78 -7.63 10.56 -5.05
N ASP A 79 -6.65 9.78 -5.51
CA ASP A 79 -6.82 8.39 -5.86
C ASP A 79 -7.13 7.50 -4.65
N VAL A 80 -6.43 7.67 -3.53
CA VAL A 80 -6.70 6.95 -2.27
C VAL A 80 -8.11 7.23 -1.75
N LEU A 81 -8.52 8.50 -1.70
CA LEU A 81 -9.81 8.90 -1.15
C LEU A 81 -10.97 8.37 -2.01
N ARG A 82 -10.84 8.45 -3.34
CA ARG A 82 -11.79 7.85 -4.28
C ARG A 82 -11.92 6.34 -4.07
N GLN A 83 -10.81 5.62 -3.89
CA GLN A 83 -10.83 4.17 -3.62
C GLN A 83 -11.49 3.82 -2.28
N LEU A 84 -11.41 4.70 -1.29
CA LEU A 84 -12.04 4.51 0.02
C LEU A 84 -13.50 5.00 0.07
N SER A 85 -14.00 5.57 -1.04
CA SER A 85 -15.28 6.28 -1.13
C SER A 85 -15.41 7.38 -0.07
N ILE A 86 -14.28 8.01 0.26
CA ILE A 86 -14.23 9.15 1.17
C ILE A 86 -14.31 10.40 0.29
N GLY A 87 -15.42 11.12 0.41
CA GLY A 87 -15.49 12.49 -0.07
C GLY A 87 -15.76 12.69 -1.56
N ASP A 88 -16.94 12.29 -2.05
CA ASP A 88 -17.54 12.81 -3.29
C ASP A 88 -17.71 14.36 -3.31
N GLN A 89 -17.27 15.04 -2.24
CA GLN A 89 -17.33 16.48 -1.99
C GLN A 89 -15.95 17.09 -1.66
N ILE A 90 -14.86 16.31 -1.65
CA ILE A 90 -13.54 16.87 -1.34
C ILE A 90 -12.96 17.45 -2.62
N ASP A 91 -13.14 18.75 -2.77
CA ASP A 91 -12.52 19.53 -3.81
C ASP A 91 -11.05 19.80 -3.46
N PHE A 92 -10.18 19.58 -4.42
CA PHE A 92 -8.73 19.67 -4.27
C PHE A 92 -8.15 20.53 -5.41
N ASP A 93 -9.00 21.39 -5.98
CA ASP A 93 -8.63 22.44 -6.92
C ASP A 93 -7.91 23.59 -6.21
#